data_AF-A0A6N6Z746-F1
#
_entry.id   AF-A0A6N6Z746-F1
#
_cell.length_a   1.000
_cell.length_b   1.000
_cell.length_c   1.000
_cell.angle_alpha   90.00
_cell.angle_beta   90.00
_cell.angle_gamma   90.00
#
_symmetry.space_group_name_H-M   'P 1'
#
loop_
_entity.id
_entity.type
_entity.pdbx_description
1 polymer ?
#
loop_
_entity_poly.entity_id
_entity_poly.type
_entity_poly.pdbx_seq_one_letter_code
_entity_poly.pdbx_strand_id
1 'polypeptide(L)'
;MKYAAATGSQPRSFLSGIPHPLSFALLLLAFLALGASALHGYANEVFWRNGYYRWTNNNVEQGQSSDLATAINNAIGSGNRDLHILVGGSLHSQVDLQPGLNIYGHNNTFDKTHGGYGFFRDGSGPIGIFDLTLTAPRGSGMGIRTSRASDIDIRNVHIVGGSIGIRVDSHPSRPYEDGRWVYNLNVQDCSFDNCSSHGLETYGVDGNNVSGIVATNCGECGVLFNKSVNGHVWSVYAYRCCYGGGYAGLRFANDCGYFEVENATSIECGRGLFILTGSHDIWVKNVYIADTSDIGIWLEDVDNCTVDYGANNSGTSVSGSGSSSNTTSNLGSFGIKRLQNRATGMYLDGMGRTSNGADAAQWSNTSSIHATWGLVPVGSNYYVVNQGTGMKLDGYGRTTNGDAAALYTAGSQHPNTQWTLQSAGSGYYYLQNVNTGMKLDGYGRTTDGDTAAQYSGSTTSTNAQWQPVN
;
A
#
# COMPACT_ATOMS: atom_id res chain seq x y z
N MET A 1 58.99 -71.34 55.88
CA MET A 1 58.48 -71.93 57.15
C MET A 1 57.40 -71.02 57.70
N LYS A 2 56.15 -71.52 57.72
CA LYS A 2 55.16 -71.50 58.80
C LYS A 2 54.91 -70.26 59.71
N TYR A 3 53.60 -70.01 59.89
CA TYR A 3 52.82 -69.27 60.92
C TYR A 3 52.68 -67.74 60.74
N ALA A 4 51.49 -67.11 60.57
CA ALA A 4 50.18 -67.14 61.28
C ALA A 4 50.29 -66.62 62.73
N ALA A 5 49.40 -65.82 63.36
CA ALA A 5 48.15 -65.12 63.04
C ALA A 5 47.82 -64.14 64.21
N ALA A 6 46.77 -63.31 64.03
CA ALA A 6 45.88 -62.70 65.05
C ALA A 6 46.45 -61.58 65.96
N THR A 7 45.77 -60.49 66.33
CA THR A 7 44.35 -60.02 66.22
C THR A 7 44.29 -58.55 66.68
N GLY A 8 43.36 -57.75 66.12
CA GLY A 8 42.82 -56.54 66.79
C GLY A 8 42.71 -55.24 65.95
N SER A 9 41.83 -55.18 64.96
CA SER A 9 41.42 -53.93 64.25
C SER A 9 40.29 -53.23 65.04
N GLN A 10 40.39 -51.97 65.51
CA GLN A 10 40.43 -50.65 64.83
C GLN A 10 39.12 -50.25 64.09
N PRO A 11 38.77 -48.94 64.05
CA PRO A 11 37.41 -48.44 64.16
C PRO A 11 36.86 -47.76 62.89
N ARG A 12 35.57 -47.44 63.03
CA ARG A 12 34.65 -46.64 62.20
C ARG A 12 35.26 -45.65 61.21
N SER A 13 34.82 -45.77 59.95
CA SER A 13 34.83 -44.71 58.94
C SER A 13 33.41 -44.44 58.43
N PHE A 14 33.08 -43.15 58.27
CA PHE A 14 31.86 -42.63 57.68
C PHE A 14 31.84 -42.79 56.15
N LEU A 15 30.69 -43.20 55.60
CA LEU A 15 29.95 -42.58 54.49
C LEU A 15 28.94 -43.58 53.90
N SER A 16 27.70 -43.13 53.71
CA SER A 16 26.85 -43.30 52.51
C SER A 16 25.36 -43.57 52.83
N GLY A 17 24.49 -42.68 52.34
CA GLY A 17 23.27 -43.05 51.61
C GLY A 17 21.94 -43.24 52.36
N ILE A 18 21.04 -42.23 52.24
CA ILE A 18 19.59 -42.25 51.86
C ILE A 18 18.64 -43.19 52.69
N PRO A 19 17.39 -42.85 53.14
CA PRO A 19 16.32 -42.06 52.47
C PRO A 19 15.43 -41.14 53.37
N HIS A 20 14.56 -40.33 52.73
CA HIS A 20 13.35 -39.70 53.32
C HIS A 20 12.28 -40.75 53.69
N PRO A 21 11.37 -40.50 54.67
CA PRO A 21 10.08 -39.84 54.33
C PRO A 21 9.40 -39.01 55.47
N LEU A 22 8.53 -38.06 55.07
CA LEU A 22 7.24 -37.63 55.71
C LEU A 22 7.28 -37.08 57.16
N SER A 23 6.57 -36.03 57.62
CA SER A 23 5.55 -35.11 57.10
C SER A 23 5.16 -34.12 58.24
N PHE A 24 4.60 -32.94 57.91
CA PHE A 24 3.86 -31.97 58.75
C PHE A 24 4.63 -31.22 59.89
N ALA A 25 4.53 -29.90 60.12
CA ALA A 25 3.47 -28.94 59.80
C ALA A 25 3.96 -27.47 59.72
N LEU A 26 3.33 -26.73 58.79
CA LEU A 26 2.85 -25.33 58.85
C LEU A 26 3.79 -24.21 59.35
N LEU A 27 4.26 -23.40 58.40
CA LEU A 27 4.27 -21.94 58.56
C LEU A 27 3.62 -21.31 57.32
N LEU A 28 2.38 -20.87 57.48
CA LEU A 28 1.65 -20.07 56.51
C LEU A 28 2.20 -18.65 56.56
N LEU A 29 2.95 -18.23 55.54
CA LEU A 29 3.11 -16.82 55.21
C LEU A 29 2.77 -16.63 53.73
N ALA A 30 1.72 -15.86 53.51
CA ALA A 30 1.19 -15.47 52.22
C ALA A 30 2.28 -14.80 51.37
N PHE A 31 2.60 -15.40 50.23
CA PHE A 31 3.02 -14.63 49.07
C PHE A 31 1.89 -14.64 48.06
N LEU A 32 1.41 -13.42 47.82
CA LEU A 32 0.38 -13.04 46.89
C LEU A 32 0.42 -13.83 45.59
N ALA A 33 -0.77 -14.20 45.12
CA ALA A 33 -1.00 -14.43 43.71
C ALA A 33 -0.57 -13.19 42.92
N LEU A 34 0.69 -13.16 42.48
CA LEU A 34 1.05 -12.44 41.27
C LEU A 34 0.41 -13.23 40.15
N GLY A 35 -0.85 -12.86 39.84
CA GLY A 35 -1.50 -13.31 38.62
C GLY A 35 -0.51 -13.13 37.48
N ALA A 36 -0.36 -14.16 36.65
CA ALA A 36 0.40 -14.03 35.42
C ALA A 36 -0.14 -12.81 34.68
N SER A 37 0.60 -11.70 34.70
CA SER A 37 0.34 -10.61 33.77
C SER A 37 0.44 -11.24 32.40
N ALA A 38 -0.65 -11.20 31.63
CA ALA A 38 -0.60 -11.65 30.26
C ALA A 38 0.60 -10.98 29.59
N LEU A 39 1.38 -11.74 28.84
CA LEU A 39 2.50 -11.18 28.09
C LEU A 39 1.90 -10.21 27.06
N HIS A 40 1.91 -8.92 27.37
CA HIS A 40 1.44 -7.87 26.48
C HIS A 40 2.43 -7.71 25.34
N GLY A 41 1.91 -7.62 24.10
CA GLY A 41 2.76 -7.43 22.92
C GLY A 41 3.27 -5.99 22.83
N TYR A 42 2.46 -5.04 23.32
CA TYR A 42 2.74 -3.60 23.23
C TYR A 42 2.29 -2.83 24.46
N ALA A 43 2.88 -1.64 24.66
CA ALA A 43 2.59 -0.78 25.79
C ALA A 43 1.14 -0.26 25.80
N ASN A 44 0.59 0.05 24.63
CA ASN A 44 -0.83 0.39 24.47
C ASN A 44 -1.39 -0.53 23.39
N GLU A 45 -2.27 -1.43 23.80
CA GLU A 45 -2.90 -2.39 22.89
C GLU A 45 -4.37 -2.59 23.22
N VAL A 46 -5.15 -2.91 22.18
CA VAL A 46 -6.52 -3.41 22.28
C VAL A 46 -6.54 -4.87 21.84
N PHE A 47 -7.10 -5.76 22.66
CA PHE A 47 -7.10 -7.20 22.41
C PHE A 47 -8.39 -7.86 22.90
N TRP A 48 -8.67 -9.07 22.43
CA TRP A 48 -9.83 -9.86 22.85
C TRP A 48 -9.47 -10.88 23.91
N ARG A 49 -10.17 -10.87 25.05
CA ARG A 49 -9.99 -11.91 26.08
C ARG A 49 -11.21 -12.04 26.98
N ASN A 50 -11.60 -13.28 27.25
CA ASN A 50 -12.71 -13.65 28.13
C ASN A 50 -14.05 -13.01 27.72
N GLY A 51 -14.31 -12.91 26.42
CA GLY A 51 -15.58 -12.39 25.88
C GLY A 51 -15.70 -10.86 25.81
N TYR A 52 -14.61 -10.13 26.03
CA TYR A 52 -14.58 -8.67 25.96
C TYR A 52 -13.38 -8.17 25.17
N TYR A 53 -13.55 -7.00 24.56
CA TYR A 53 -12.44 -6.15 24.12
C TYR A 53 -11.83 -5.51 25.37
N ARG A 54 -10.51 -5.64 25.51
CA ARG A 54 -9.75 -5.09 26.63
C ARG A 54 -8.67 -4.19 26.09
N TRP A 55 -8.21 -3.27 26.93
CA TRP A 55 -7.10 -2.40 26.54
C TRP A 55 -6.10 -2.19 27.66
N THR A 56 -4.85 -1.98 27.26
CA THR A 56 -3.78 -1.54 28.13
C THR A 56 -3.39 -0.10 27.82
N ASN A 57 -2.94 0.60 28.86
CA ASN A 57 -2.17 1.83 28.73
C ASN A 57 -0.87 1.64 29.51
N ASN A 58 0.27 1.90 28.87
CA ASN A 58 1.61 1.74 29.46
C ASN A 58 1.82 0.37 30.15
N ASN A 59 1.47 -0.72 29.46
CA ASN A 59 1.56 -2.12 29.92
C ASN A 59 0.62 -2.49 31.08
N VAL A 60 -0.36 -1.63 31.40
CA VAL A 60 -1.33 -1.89 32.46
C VAL A 60 -2.72 -1.95 31.86
N GLU A 61 -3.41 -3.09 32.03
CA GLU A 61 -4.82 -3.23 31.65
C GLU A 61 -5.69 -2.23 32.40
N GLN A 62 -6.39 -1.37 31.67
CA GLN A 62 -7.19 -0.28 32.22
C GLN A 62 -8.68 -0.60 32.26
N GLY A 63 -9.15 -1.51 31.40
CA GLY A 63 -10.57 -1.84 31.36
C GLY A 63 -10.96 -2.84 30.28
N GLN A 64 -12.28 -3.06 30.20
CA GLN A 64 -12.92 -3.94 29.22
C GLN A 64 -14.24 -3.34 28.72
N SER A 65 -14.64 -3.71 27.51
CA SER A 65 -15.88 -3.29 26.85
C SER A 65 -16.41 -4.42 25.96
N SER A 66 -17.72 -4.45 25.72
CA SER A 66 -18.33 -5.29 24.68
C SER A 66 -18.25 -4.68 23.28
N ASP A 67 -17.87 -3.40 23.18
CA ASP A 67 -17.74 -2.64 21.93
C ASP A 67 -16.28 -2.28 21.65
N LEU A 68 -15.82 -2.55 20.42
CA LEU A 68 -14.44 -2.34 20.00
C LEU A 68 -14.11 -0.84 19.91
N ALA A 69 -15.01 -0.03 19.35
CA ALA A 69 -14.80 1.42 19.24
C ALA A 69 -14.59 2.04 20.64
N THR A 70 -15.40 1.63 21.62
CA THR A 70 -15.23 2.04 23.01
C THR A 70 -13.87 1.64 23.59
N ALA A 71 -13.41 0.40 23.34
CA ALA A 71 -12.09 -0.03 23.82
C ALA A 71 -10.95 0.77 23.16
N ILE A 72 -11.03 1.03 21.85
CA ILE A 72 -10.06 1.85 21.12
C ILE A 72 -10.04 3.27 21.67
N ASN A 73 -11.19 3.94 21.76
CA ASN A 73 -11.26 5.34 22.23
C ASN A 73 -10.70 5.50 23.66
N ASN A 74 -10.89 4.51 24.54
CA ASN A 74 -10.29 4.52 25.89
C ASN A 74 -8.78 4.20 25.91
N ALA A 75 -8.25 3.56 24.87
CA ALA A 75 -6.83 3.23 24.72
C ALA A 75 -6.01 4.35 24.06
N ILE A 76 -6.64 5.26 23.29
CA ILE A 76 -5.96 6.34 22.58
C ILE A 76 -5.16 7.24 23.54
N GLY A 77 -5.69 7.58 24.72
CA GLY A 77 -4.96 8.41 25.67
C GLY A 77 -4.58 9.79 25.10
N SER A 78 -3.39 10.31 25.45
CA SER A 78 -2.89 11.62 25.02
C SER A 78 -1.39 11.60 24.74
N GLY A 79 -0.93 12.56 23.92
CA GLY A 79 0.48 12.71 23.53
C GLY A 79 0.91 11.78 22.39
N ASN A 80 2.20 11.82 22.06
CA ASN A 80 2.78 10.95 21.03
C ASN A 80 2.68 9.49 21.48
N ARG A 81 1.99 8.66 20.69
CA ARG A 81 1.61 7.33 21.12
C ARG A 81 1.37 6.38 19.97
N ASP A 82 1.92 5.18 20.11
CA ASP A 82 1.55 4.03 19.31
C ASP A 82 0.46 3.23 20.02
N LEU A 83 -0.63 2.95 19.31
CA LEU A 83 -1.74 2.10 19.74
C LEU A 83 -1.87 0.92 18.78
N HIS A 84 -1.70 -0.30 19.31
CA HIS A 84 -1.81 -1.53 18.52
C HIS A 84 -3.16 -2.21 18.76
N ILE A 85 -3.97 -2.32 17.70
CA ILE A 85 -5.27 -2.98 17.76
C ILE A 85 -5.09 -4.40 17.23
N LEU A 86 -4.99 -5.37 18.13
CA LEU A 86 -4.63 -6.76 17.83
C LEU A 86 -5.85 -7.64 17.51
N VAL A 87 -7.02 -7.02 17.30
CA VAL A 87 -8.29 -7.71 17.12
C VAL A 87 -9.20 -6.92 16.17
N GLY A 88 -9.87 -7.60 15.24
CA GLY A 88 -10.96 -7.03 14.44
C GLY A 88 -12.32 -7.05 15.14
N GLY A 89 -13.31 -6.38 14.53
CA GLY A 89 -14.68 -6.37 15.02
C GLY A 89 -15.48 -5.12 14.65
N SER A 90 -16.72 -5.05 15.13
CA SER A 90 -17.62 -3.94 14.82
C SER A 90 -17.24 -2.66 15.55
N LEU A 91 -17.16 -1.56 14.80
CA LEU A 91 -17.19 -0.21 15.34
C LEU A 91 -18.64 0.27 15.38
N HIS A 92 -19.22 0.40 16.58
CA HIS A 92 -20.57 0.96 16.75
C HIS A 92 -20.57 2.49 16.92
N SER A 93 -19.39 3.08 17.06
CA SER A 93 -19.18 4.52 17.14
C SER A 93 -17.85 4.90 16.47
N GLN A 94 -17.68 6.20 16.24
CA GLN A 94 -16.49 6.77 15.63
C GLN A 94 -15.26 6.61 16.53
N VAL A 95 -14.09 6.42 15.92
CA VAL A 95 -12.80 6.49 16.60
C VAL A 95 -12.25 7.92 16.50
N ASP A 96 -12.12 8.59 17.64
CA ASP A 96 -11.73 10.01 17.73
C ASP A 96 -10.22 10.15 17.93
N LEU A 97 -9.53 10.34 16.80
CA LEU A 97 -8.07 10.44 16.73
C LEU A 97 -7.55 11.67 17.49
N GLN A 98 -6.39 11.50 18.13
CA GLN A 98 -5.69 12.55 18.87
C GLN A 98 -4.36 12.92 18.18
N PRO A 99 -3.85 14.15 18.36
CA PRO A 99 -2.55 14.52 17.81
C PRO A 99 -1.42 13.67 18.39
N GLY A 100 -0.51 13.22 17.54
CA GLY A 100 0.61 12.35 17.91
C GLY A 100 0.27 10.86 17.93
N LEU A 101 -0.95 10.48 17.55
CA LEU A 101 -1.40 9.08 17.57
C LEU A 101 -1.01 8.34 16.29
N ASN A 102 -0.39 7.18 16.45
CA ASN A 102 -0.25 6.15 15.44
C ASN A 102 -1.15 4.95 15.81
N ILE A 103 -2.02 4.55 14.89
CA ILE A 103 -2.84 3.34 15.02
C ILE A 103 -2.29 2.25 14.12
N TYR A 104 -2.03 1.08 14.68
CA TYR A 104 -1.64 -0.13 13.94
C TYR A 104 -2.75 -1.17 14.04
N GLY A 105 -3.41 -1.48 12.94
CA GLY A 105 -4.49 -2.46 12.89
C GLY A 105 -4.03 -3.91 12.71
N HIS A 106 -2.76 -4.16 12.37
CA HIS A 106 -2.21 -5.50 12.16
C HIS A 106 -3.01 -6.36 11.16
N ASN A 107 -3.47 -5.73 10.08
CA ASN A 107 -4.33 -6.29 9.03
C ASN A 107 -5.69 -6.80 9.54
N ASN A 108 -6.12 -6.37 10.72
CA ASN A 108 -7.47 -6.67 11.21
C ASN A 108 -8.54 -5.90 10.44
N THR A 109 -9.74 -6.47 10.41
CA THR A 109 -10.92 -5.86 9.82
C THR A 109 -11.78 -5.18 10.88
N PHE A 110 -12.14 -3.92 10.64
CA PHE A 110 -13.05 -3.12 11.42
C PHE A 110 -14.35 -2.90 10.65
N ASP A 111 -15.48 -3.33 11.22
CA ASP A 111 -16.78 -3.23 10.57
C ASP A 111 -17.53 -2.00 11.09
N LYS A 112 -17.54 -0.92 10.32
CA LYS A 112 -18.25 0.31 10.67
C LYS A 112 -19.76 0.13 10.50
N THR A 113 -20.48 0.06 11.62
CA THR A 113 -21.92 -0.23 11.64
C THR A 113 -22.80 1.00 11.86
N HIS A 114 -22.20 2.20 11.92
CA HIS A 114 -22.90 3.46 12.16
C HIS A 114 -22.74 4.45 10.99
N GLY A 115 -23.55 5.52 11.00
CA GLY A 115 -23.61 6.52 9.94
C GLY A 115 -22.48 7.58 9.98
N GLY A 116 -21.66 7.59 11.03
CA GLY A 116 -20.54 8.54 11.19
C GLY A 116 -19.27 8.13 10.43
N TYR A 117 -18.16 8.76 10.79
CA TYR A 117 -16.84 8.42 10.25
C TYR A 117 -16.27 7.18 10.96
N GLY A 118 -15.46 6.38 10.28
CA GLY A 118 -14.72 5.29 10.94
C GLY A 118 -13.67 5.87 11.88
N PHE A 119 -12.76 6.65 11.33
CA PHE A 119 -11.74 7.39 12.07
C PHE A 119 -11.85 8.88 11.77
N PHE A 120 -11.79 9.71 12.81
CA PHE A 120 -12.02 11.13 12.68
C PHE A 120 -11.01 11.96 13.46
N ARG A 121 -10.55 13.04 12.81
CA ARG A 121 -9.86 14.14 13.47
C ARG A 121 -10.38 15.47 12.96
N ASP A 122 -10.65 16.39 13.87
CA ASP A 122 -10.80 17.82 13.52
C ASP A 122 -9.93 18.75 14.38
N GLY A 123 -8.75 19.10 13.89
CA GLY A 123 -7.76 19.98 14.52
C GLY A 123 -6.31 19.60 14.16
N SER A 124 -5.35 20.33 14.72
CA SER A 124 -3.92 20.22 14.37
C SER A 124 -3.22 18.97 14.93
N GLY A 125 -2.07 18.65 14.33
CA GLY A 125 -1.10 17.66 14.80
C GLY A 125 -1.03 16.39 13.94
N PRO A 126 0.07 15.63 14.07
CA PRO A 126 0.36 14.45 13.26
C PRO A 126 -0.56 13.28 13.60
N ILE A 127 -0.81 12.42 12.61
CA ILE A 127 -1.61 11.19 12.74
C ILE A 127 -1.02 10.09 11.85
N GLY A 128 -0.86 8.89 12.40
CA GLY A 128 -0.55 7.67 11.67
C GLY A 128 -1.69 6.65 11.70
N ILE A 129 -2.03 6.04 10.56
CA ILE A 129 -2.99 4.92 10.49
C ILE A 129 -2.44 3.85 9.55
N PHE A 130 -2.26 2.64 10.09
CA PHE A 130 -1.52 1.58 9.42
C PHE A 130 -2.24 0.24 9.48
N ASP A 131 -2.10 -0.55 8.41
CA ASP A 131 -2.36 -1.99 8.36
C ASP A 131 -3.76 -2.36 8.84
N LEU A 132 -4.81 -1.91 8.15
CA LEU A 132 -6.19 -2.26 8.52
C LEU A 132 -7.12 -2.36 7.32
N THR A 133 -8.19 -3.12 7.50
CA THR A 133 -9.36 -3.07 6.63
C THR A 133 -10.52 -2.41 7.36
N LEU A 134 -11.18 -1.44 6.75
CA LEU A 134 -12.42 -0.83 7.25
C LEU A 134 -13.56 -1.15 6.28
N THR A 135 -14.56 -1.89 6.74
CA THR A 135 -15.77 -2.14 5.96
C THR A 135 -16.90 -1.23 6.43
N ALA A 136 -17.77 -0.82 5.51
CA ALA A 136 -18.91 0.03 5.82
C ALA A 136 -20.04 -0.18 4.81
N PRO A 137 -21.32 0.00 5.20
CA PRO A 137 -22.40 0.08 4.23
C PRO A 137 -22.12 1.19 3.20
N ARG A 138 -22.27 0.90 1.90
CA ARG A 138 -22.13 1.91 0.82
C ARG A 138 -23.08 3.07 1.06
N GLY A 139 -22.57 4.30 0.97
CA GLY A 139 -23.34 5.52 1.22
C GLY A 139 -23.42 5.94 2.69
N SER A 140 -22.89 5.16 3.63
CA SER A 140 -22.72 5.61 5.01
C SER A 140 -21.63 6.68 5.13
N GLY A 141 -21.40 7.25 6.32
CA GLY A 141 -20.33 8.23 6.54
C GLY A 141 -18.95 7.73 6.09
N MET A 142 -18.03 8.69 5.92
CA MET A 142 -16.70 8.46 5.33
C MET A 142 -15.89 7.43 6.13
N GLY A 143 -14.92 6.78 5.50
CA GLY A 143 -14.02 5.86 6.19
C GLY A 143 -13.12 6.60 7.18
N ILE A 144 -12.22 7.42 6.65
CA ILE A 144 -11.31 8.27 7.43
C ILE A 144 -11.55 9.72 7.04
N ARG A 145 -11.74 10.60 8.01
CA ARG A 145 -11.79 12.04 7.79
C ARG A 145 -10.82 12.75 8.72
N THR A 146 -9.93 13.53 8.13
CA THR A 146 -9.13 14.50 8.86
C THR A 146 -9.42 15.91 8.38
N SER A 147 -9.54 16.82 9.34
CA SER A 147 -9.75 18.24 9.10
C SER A 147 -8.73 19.03 9.92
N ARG A 148 -8.06 20.01 9.33
CA ARG A 148 -7.07 20.90 9.99
C ARG A 148 -5.82 20.17 10.56
N ALA A 149 -5.61 18.91 10.21
CA ALA A 149 -4.45 18.11 10.65
C ALA A 149 -3.36 18.10 9.57
N SER A 150 -2.10 18.13 9.99
CA SER A 150 -0.92 18.08 9.10
C SER A 150 -0.01 16.95 9.56
N ASP A 151 0.96 16.57 8.74
CA ASP A 151 1.87 15.46 9.01
C ASP A 151 1.08 14.14 9.19
N ILE A 152 0.27 13.83 8.19
CA ILE A 152 -0.62 12.67 8.17
C ILE A 152 0.07 11.55 7.39
N ASP A 153 0.09 10.36 7.98
CA ASP A 153 0.65 9.16 7.37
C ASP A 153 -0.36 8.01 7.39
N ILE A 154 -0.84 7.60 6.23
CA ILE A 154 -1.80 6.49 6.10
C ILE A 154 -1.21 5.45 5.15
N ARG A 155 -0.97 4.24 5.63
CA ARG A 155 -0.36 3.18 4.82
C ARG A 155 -1.07 1.85 4.96
N ASN A 156 -1.17 1.11 3.86
CA ASN A 156 -1.75 -0.23 3.86
C ASN A 156 -3.14 -0.27 4.50
N VAL A 157 -4.01 0.65 4.06
CA VAL A 157 -5.39 0.78 4.54
C VAL A 157 -6.36 0.46 3.42
N HIS A 158 -7.23 -0.53 3.67
CA HIS A 158 -8.24 -0.98 2.72
C HIS A 158 -9.63 -0.57 3.18
N ILE A 159 -10.37 0.19 2.38
CA ILE A 159 -11.72 0.65 2.73
C ILE A 159 -12.72 0.07 1.72
N VAL A 160 -13.75 -0.60 2.23
CA VAL A 160 -14.82 -1.21 1.44
C VAL A 160 -16.15 -0.58 1.81
N GLY A 161 -16.76 0.15 0.88
CA GLY A 161 -18.03 0.87 1.08
C GLY A 161 -17.86 2.25 1.71
N GLY A 162 -18.89 2.72 2.43
CA GLY A 162 -18.96 4.12 2.90
C GLY A 162 -19.27 5.12 1.79
N SER A 163 -19.13 6.41 2.11
CA SER A 163 -19.27 7.51 1.15
C SER A 163 -17.94 7.81 0.49
N ILE A 164 -17.09 8.58 1.18
CA ILE A 164 -15.70 8.79 0.79
C ILE A 164 -14.82 7.83 1.58
N GLY A 165 -13.83 7.20 0.93
CA GLY A 165 -12.85 6.35 1.61
C GLY A 165 -12.00 7.15 2.60
N ILE A 166 -11.08 7.97 2.08
CA ILE A 166 -10.26 8.90 2.88
C ILE A 166 -10.52 10.33 2.40
N ARG A 167 -10.82 11.22 3.35
CA ARG A 167 -10.84 12.66 3.11
C ARG A 167 -9.87 13.39 4.02
N VAL A 168 -8.99 14.20 3.42
CA VAL A 168 -8.08 15.10 4.13
C VAL A 168 -8.41 16.52 3.70
N ASP A 169 -8.86 17.36 4.64
CA ASP A 169 -9.25 18.73 4.33
C ASP A 169 -8.66 19.79 5.28
N SER A 170 -8.44 20.99 4.76
CA SER A 170 -7.88 22.09 5.55
C SER A 170 -8.88 22.70 6.53
N HIS A 171 -10.17 22.46 6.34
CA HIS A 171 -11.24 22.93 7.22
C HIS A 171 -12.53 22.13 7.00
N PRO A 172 -13.29 21.80 8.07
CA PRO A 172 -14.46 20.93 7.97
C PRO A 172 -15.64 21.44 7.12
N SER A 173 -15.63 22.70 6.68
CA SER A 173 -16.78 23.37 6.04
C SER A 173 -16.42 24.45 5.01
N ARG A 174 -15.15 24.87 4.94
CA ARG A 174 -14.66 25.93 4.05
C ARG A 174 -13.22 25.68 3.60
N PRO A 175 -12.91 24.46 3.13
CA PRO A 175 -11.55 24.13 2.69
C PRO A 175 -11.13 24.88 1.42
N TYR A 176 -12.08 25.55 0.74
CA TYR A 176 -11.85 26.41 -0.42
C TYR A 176 -11.32 27.81 -0.09
N GLU A 177 -11.30 28.26 1.17
CA GLU A 177 -10.81 29.59 1.50
C GLU A 177 -9.28 29.69 1.36
N ASP A 178 -8.78 30.79 0.82
CA ASP A 178 -7.33 31.02 0.68
C ASP A 178 -6.63 31.15 2.03
N GLY A 179 -5.37 30.70 2.08
CA GLY A 179 -4.58 30.67 3.32
C GLY A 179 -4.95 29.54 4.29
N ARG A 180 -5.89 28.65 3.92
CA ARG A 180 -6.20 27.43 4.67
C ARG A 180 -5.51 26.23 4.04
N TRP A 181 -4.35 25.90 4.59
CA TRP A 181 -3.56 24.75 4.16
C TRP A 181 -3.34 23.81 5.33
N VAL A 182 -3.36 22.52 5.02
CA VAL A 182 -2.70 21.50 5.83
C VAL A 182 -1.54 20.92 5.04
N TYR A 183 -0.54 20.42 5.76
CA TYR A 183 0.75 20.10 5.18
C TYR A 183 1.11 18.61 5.31
N ASN A 184 1.98 18.14 4.42
CA ASN A 184 2.69 16.88 4.52
C ASN A 184 1.74 15.68 4.68
N LEU A 185 0.97 15.41 3.64
CA LEU A 185 0.15 14.20 3.52
C LEU A 185 0.96 13.08 2.87
N ASN A 186 0.98 11.92 3.51
CA ASN A 186 1.49 10.68 2.95
C ASN A 186 0.38 9.62 2.93
N VAL A 187 0.02 9.12 1.74
CA VAL A 187 -0.95 8.01 1.57
C VAL A 187 -0.34 6.96 0.66
N GLN A 188 -0.05 5.78 1.22
CA GLN A 188 0.63 4.71 0.48
C GLN A 188 -0.15 3.39 0.55
N ASP A 189 -0.22 2.68 -0.57
CA ASP A 189 -0.74 1.31 -0.65
C ASP A 189 -2.17 1.17 -0.08
N CYS A 190 -2.98 2.20 -0.28
CA CYS A 190 -4.37 2.21 0.16
C CYS A 190 -5.31 1.79 -0.97
N SER A 191 -6.39 1.10 -0.62
CA SER A 191 -7.42 0.73 -1.60
C SER A 191 -8.82 1.13 -1.19
N PHE A 192 -9.64 1.48 -2.16
CA PHE A 192 -11.01 1.92 -1.98
C PHE A 192 -11.91 1.12 -2.91
N ASP A 193 -12.75 0.26 -2.36
CA ASP A 193 -13.73 -0.49 -3.15
C ASP A 193 -15.15 -0.05 -2.78
N ASN A 194 -15.99 0.12 -3.79
CA ASN A 194 -17.43 0.27 -3.63
C ASN A 194 -17.85 1.50 -2.78
N CYS A 195 -17.00 2.52 -2.66
CA CYS A 195 -17.32 3.82 -2.06
C CYS A 195 -18.45 4.50 -2.86
N SER A 196 -19.43 5.13 -2.21
CA SER A 196 -20.52 5.78 -2.97
C SER A 196 -20.13 7.12 -3.60
N SER A 197 -19.01 7.70 -3.18
CA SER A 197 -18.44 8.97 -3.66
C SER A 197 -16.98 8.71 -4.05
N HIS A 198 -16.02 9.51 -3.58
CA HIS A 198 -14.60 9.40 -3.90
C HIS A 198 -13.90 8.27 -3.14
N GLY A 199 -12.86 7.66 -3.72
CA GLY A 199 -11.94 6.81 -2.98
C GLY A 199 -11.08 7.63 -2.02
N LEU A 200 -10.22 8.48 -2.59
CA LEU A 200 -9.40 9.47 -1.88
C LEU A 200 -9.79 10.89 -2.33
N GLU A 201 -10.03 11.79 -1.38
CA GLU A 201 -10.21 13.23 -1.63
C GLU A 201 -9.26 14.04 -0.75
N THR A 202 -8.55 15.00 -1.35
CA THR A 202 -7.85 16.07 -0.63
C THR A 202 -8.53 17.40 -0.93
N TYR A 203 -8.58 18.31 0.06
CA TYR A 203 -9.09 19.67 -0.12
C TYR A 203 -8.29 20.70 0.67
N GLY A 204 -7.44 21.48 0.00
CA GLY A 204 -6.59 22.48 0.67
C GLY A 204 -5.32 21.87 1.27
N VAL A 205 -4.65 20.96 0.54
CA VAL A 205 -3.46 20.26 1.04
C VAL A 205 -2.23 20.69 0.25
N ASP A 206 -1.19 21.10 0.97
CA ASP A 206 0.14 21.44 0.44
C ASP A 206 1.14 20.35 0.84
N GLY A 207 1.80 19.71 -0.14
CA GLY A 207 2.68 18.57 0.15
C GLY A 207 1.91 17.27 0.16
N ASN A 208 1.63 16.73 -1.03
CA ASN A 208 0.90 15.47 -1.20
C ASN A 208 1.85 14.38 -1.71
N ASN A 209 2.14 13.34 -0.94
CA ASN A 209 2.87 12.17 -1.39
C ASN A 209 1.93 10.95 -1.44
N VAL A 210 1.56 10.51 -2.64
CA VAL A 210 0.54 9.47 -2.84
C VAL A 210 1.10 8.35 -3.71
N SER A 211 1.01 7.10 -3.26
CA SER A 211 1.52 5.94 -4.01
C SER A 211 0.67 4.69 -3.83
N GLY A 212 0.63 3.82 -4.84
CA GLY A 212 0.00 2.50 -4.71
C GLY A 212 -1.52 2.55 -4.51
N ILE A 213 -2.20 3.60 -4.98
CA ILE A 213 -3.64 3.73 -4.76
C ILE A 213 -4.43 2.85 -5.73
N VAL A 214 -5.33 2.04 -5.19
CA VAL A 214 -6.26 1.21 -5.97
C VAL A 214 -7.70 1.60 -5.66
N ALA A 215 -8.42 2.18 -6.62
CA ALA A 215 -9.82 2.53 -6.47
C ALA A 215 -10.70 1.73 -7.44
N THR A 216 -11.69 1.03 -6.91
CA THR A 216 -12.60 0.19 -7.69
C THR A 216 -14.06 0.52 -7.38
N ASN A 217 -14.90 0.62 -8.42
CA ASN A 217 -16.35 0.78 -8.29
C ASN A 217 -16.81 1.98 -7.42
N CYS A 218 -15.97 3.02 -7.31
CA CYS A 218 -16.29 4.25 -6.60
C CYS A 218 -17.35 5.04 -7.38
N GLY A 219 -18.31 5.67 -6.69
CA GLY A 219 -19.40 6.40 -7.32
C GLY A 219 -18.96 7.69 -8.03
N GLU A 220 -17.85 8.29 -7.58
CA GLU A 220 -17.24 9.46 -8.19
C GLU A 220 -15.75 9.15 -8.50
N CYS A 221 -14.83 10.09 -8.25
CA CYS A 221 -13.42 9.85 -8.51
C CYS A 221 -12.83 8.65 -7.76
N GLY A 222 -11.87 7.97 -8.39
CA GLY A 222 -10.95 7.11 -7.64
C GLY A 222 -10.10 7.96 -6.71
N VAL A 223 -9.45 8.98 -7.28
CA VAL A 223 -8.69 9.99 -6.54
C VAL A 223 -9.06 11.39 -7.02
N LEU A 224 -9.35 12.29 -6.08
CA LEU A 224 -9.60 13.70 -6.31
C LEU A 224 -8.62 14.54 -5.50
N PHE A 225 -7.82 15.33 -6.20
CA PHE A 225 -7.12 16.48 -5.62
C PHE A 225 -7.94 17.73 -5.86
N ASN A 226 -8.30 18.43 -4.79
CA ASN A 226 -9.11 19.64 -4.83
C ASN A 226 -8.35 20.76 -4.13
N LYS A 227 -8.13 21.90 -4.82
CA LYS A 227 -7.37 23.03 -4.29
C LYS A 227 -6.13 22.60 -3.52
N SER A 228 -5.34 21.71 -4.12
CA SER A 228 -4.18 21.10 -3.48
C SER A 228 -2.95 21.40 -4.31
N VAL A 229 -1.79 21.49 -3.67
CA VAL A 229 -0.55 21.91 -4.32
C VAL A 229 0.64 21.07 -3.87
N ASN A 230 1.75 21.18 -4.63
CA ASN A 230 3.05 20.60 -4.30
C ASN A 230 2.94 19.10 -4.03
N GLY A 231 2.54 18.34 -5.05
CA GLY A 231 2.29 16.91 -4.91
C GLY A 231 3.16 16.04 -5.80
N HIS A 232 3.48 14.85 -5.30
CA HIS A 232 4.05 13.77 -6.06
C HIS A 232 3.14 12.55 -5.94
N VAL A 233 2.63 12.08 -7.08
CA VAL A 233 1.74 10.92 -7.18
C VAL A 233 2.44 9.82 -7.95
N TRP A 234 2.93 8.80 -7.25
CA TRP A 234 3.64 7.68 -7.86
C TRP A 234 2.69 6.79 -8.67
N SER A 235 1.54 6.43 -8.10
CA SER A 235 0.56 5.69 -8.88
C SER A 235 -0.87 5.80 -8.39
N VAL A 236 -1.78 5.79 -9.35
CA VAL A 236 -3.22 5.60 -9.15
C VAL A 236 -3.71 4.57 -10.17
N TYR A 237 -4.38 3.53 -9.68
CA TYR A 237 -5.10 2.56 -10.48
C TYR A 237 -6.60 2.68 -10.18
N ALA A 238 -7.39 3.13 -11.17
CA ALA A 238 -8.83 3.26 -11.06
C ALA A 238 -9.53 2.31 -12.02
N TYR A 239 -10.49 1.54 -11.51
CA TYR A 239 -11.36 0.67 -12.31
C TYR A 239 -12.82 0.95 -11.99
N ARG A 240 -13.64 1.21 -13.02
CA ARG A 240 -15.09 1.45 -12.86
C ARG A 240 -15.46 2.58 -11.89
N CYS A 241 -14.56 3.55 -11.72
CA CYS A 241 -14.85 4.74 -10.93
C CYS A 241 -15.67 5.72 -11.75
N CYS A 242 -16.86 6.08 -11.25
CA CYS A 242 -17.83 6.95 -11.92
C CYS A 242 -18.22 6.50 -13.35
N TYR A 243 -18.27 5.20 -13.66
CA TYR A 243 -18.69 4.74 -14.98
C TYR A 243 -20.09 5.25 -15.32
N GLY A 244 -20.24 5.91 -16.46
CA GLY A 244 -21.46 6.60 -16.90
C GLY A 244 -21.67 7.98 -16.28
N GLY A 245 -20.71 8.52 -15.52
CA GLY A 245 -20.79 9.80 -14.82
C GLY A 245 -19.74 10.83 -15.22
N GLY A 246 -19.78 11.99 -14.54
CA GLY A 246 -19.00 13.19 -14.87
C GLY A 246 -17.57 13.25 -14.30
N TYR A 247 -17.24 12.36 -13.36
CA TYR A 247 -15.94 12.35 -12.69
C TYR A 247 -14.92 11.46 -13.41
N ALA A 248 -13.69 11.42 -12.90
CA ALA A 248 -12.57 10.71 -13.52
C ALA A 248 -11.93 9.71 -12.57
N GLY A 249 -11.19 8.73 -13.10
CA GLY A 249 -10.34 7.87 -12.29
C GLY A 249 -9.36 8.67 -11.44
N LEU A 250 -8.68 9.65 -12.06
CA LEU A 250 -7.85 10.66 -11.39
C LEU A 250 -8.31 12.07 -11.79
N ARG A 251 -8.55 12.94 -10.80
CA ARG A 251 -9.02 14.32 -11.03
C ARG A 251 -8.23 15.35 -10.23
N PHE A 252 -7.96 16.49 -10.85
CA PHE A 252 -7.39 17.70 -10.24
C PHE A 252 -8.33 18.88 -10.46
N ALA A 253 -8.83 19.48 -9.37
CA ALA A 253 -9.90 20.47 -9.41
C ALA A 253 -9.58 21.73 -8.60
N ASN A 254 -10.16 22.86 -9.03
CA ASN A 254 -10.21 24.13 -8.29
C ASN A 254 -8.82 24.63 -7.89
N ASP A 255 -8.03 25.03 -8.89
CA ASP A 255 -6.70 25.64 -8.69
C ASP A 255 -5.66 24.68 -8.06
N CYS A 256 -5.64 23.42 -8.52
CA CYS A 256 -4.54 22.52 -8.17
C CYS A 256 -3.26 22.89 -8.92
N GLY A 257 -2.09 22.72 -8.31
CA GLY A 257 -0.86 22.92 -9.07
C GLY A 257 0.43 22.39 -8.47
N TYR A 258 1.49 22.39 -9.27
CA TYR A 258 2.80 21.83 -8.93
C TYR A 258 2.70 20.33 -8.56
N PHE A 259 2.13 19.55 -9.47
CA PHE A 259 2.05 18.10 -9.33
C PHE A 259 2.92 17.37 -10.35
N GLU A 260 3.60 16.33 -9.87
CA GLU A 260 4.25 15.33 -10.71
C GLU A 260 3.53 13.99 -10.49
N VAL A 261 3.05 13.38 -11.58
CA VAL A 261 2.38 12.08 -11.55
C VAL A 261 3.18 11.08 -12.38
N GLU A 262 3.69 10.02 -11.76
CA GLU A 262 4.48 9.00 -12.46
C GLU A 262 3.59 8.08 -13.30
N ASN A 263 2.47 7.60 -12.76
CA ASN A 263 1.55 6.72 -13.48
C ASN A 263 0.08 6.88 -13.07
N ALA A 264 -0.81 7.06 -14.04
CA ALA A 264 -2.25 7.03 -13.83
C ALA A 264 -2.94 6.02 -14.77
N THR A 265 -3.58 5.00 -14.17
CA THR A 265 -4.34 3.99 -14.90
C THR A 265 -5.82 4.18 -14.61
N SER A 266 -6.64 4.24 -15.66
CA SER A 266 -8.09 4.39 -15.52
C SER A 266 -8.81 3.54 -16.56
N ILE A 267 -9.49 2.50 -16.10
CA ILE A 267 -10.13 1.50 -16.95
C ILE A 267 -11.63 1.52 -16.64
N GLU A 268 -12.46 1.62 -17.68
CA GLU A 268 -13.92 1.68 -17.54
C GLU A 268 -14.38 2.78 -16.56
N CYS A 269 -13.68 3.90 -16.47
CA CYS A 269 -14.08 5.01 -15.61
C CYS A 269 -15.03 5.97 -16.35
N GLY A 270 -15.61 6.94 -15.63
CA GLY A 270 -16.38 8.04 -16.23
C GLY A 270 -15.55 8.75 -17.30
N ARG A 271 -14.51 9.43 -16.82
CA ARG A 271 -13.34 9.91 -17.57
C ARG A 271 -12.09 9.19 -17.06
N GLY A 272 -11.00 9.24 -17.82
CA GLY A 272 -9.71 8.69 -17.38
C GLY A 272 -8.97 9.65 -16.45
N LEU A 273 -8.44 10.71 -17.05
CA LEU A 273 -7.75 11.81 -16.39
C LEU A 273 -8.52 13.11 -16.66
N PHE A 274 -8.83 13.85 -15.59
CA PHE A 274 -9.49 15.15 -15.71
C PHE A 274 -8.76 16.21 -14.88
N ILE A 275 -8.10 17.15 -15.57
CA ILE A 275 -7.50 18.34 -14.97
C ILE A 275 -8.32 19.52 -15.43
N LEU A 276 -8.91 20.26 -14.49
CA LEU A 276 -9.87 21.32 -14.83
C LEU A 276 -9.46 22.70 -14.31
N THR A 277 -10.33 23.65 -14.65
CA THR A 277 -10.10 25.09 -14.65
C THR A 277 -9.39 25.61 -13.41
N GLY A 278 -8.43 26.50 -13.66
CA GLY A 278 -7.56 27.12 -12.65
C GLY A 278 -6.34 26.29 -12.28
N SER A 279 -6.31 25.00 -12.64
CA SER A 279 -5.16 24.14 -12.34
C SER A 279 -3.98 24.39 -13.28
N HIS A 280 -2.76 24.31 -12.76
CA HIS A 280 -1.54 24.61 -13.50
C HIS A 280 -0.31 23.81 -13.06
N ASP A 281 0.70 23.67 -13.91
CA ASP A 281 1.96 22.98 -13.59
C ASP A 281 1.75 21.55 -13.07
N ILE A 282 0.94 20.77 -13.80
CA ILE A 282 0.66 19.36 -13.50
C ILE A 282 1.21 18.49 -14.64
N TRP A 283 2.25 17.71 -14.34
CA TRP A 283 2.93 16.86 -15.31
C TRP A 283 2.64 15.39 -15.03
N VAL A 284 1.92 14.74 -15.94
CA VAL A 284 1.58 13.31 -15.88
C VAL A 284 2.47 12.54 -16.85
N LYS A 285 3.43 11.79 -16.31
CA LYS A 285 4.44 11.08 -17.10
C LYS A 285 3.85 9.94 -17.92
N ASN A 286 3.06 9.07 -17.30
CA ASN A 286 2.47 7.93 -17.99
C ASN A 286 0.98 7.77 -17.68
N VAL A 287 0.19 7.47 -18.70
CA VAL A 287 -1.20 7.03 -18.55
C VAL A 287 -1.48 5.68 -19.22
N TYR A 288 -2.43 4.93 -18.65
CA TYR A 288 -3.12 3.84 -19.34
C TYR A 288 -4.63 4.04 -19.16
N ILE A 289 -5.30 4.56 -20.19
CA ILE A 289 -6.72 4.91 -20.16
C ILE A 289 -7.47 4.04 -21.17
N ALA A 290 -8.35 3.19 -20.66
CA ALA A 290 -9.07 2.21 -21.45
C ALA A 290 -10.58 2.29 -21.20
N ASP A 291 -11.34 2.34 -22.29
CA ASP A 291 -12.78 2.10 -22.34
C ASP A 291 -13.59 2.97 -21.37
N THR A 292 -13.24 4.25 -21.23
CA THR A 292 -14.00 5.18 -20.39
C THR A 292 -15.36 5.48 -21.03
N SER A 293 -16.38 5.69 -20.21
CA SER A 293 -17.75 5.94 -20.71
C SER A 293 -17.94 7.31 -21.35
N ASP A 294 -17.01 8.22 -21.08
CA ASP A 294 -16.91 9.57 -21.65
C ASP A 294 -15.44 9.79 -22.09
N ILE A 295 -15.02 11.04 -22.25
CA ILE A 295 -13.66 11.39 -22.67
C ILE A 295 -12.58 10.83 -21.73
N GLY A 296 -11.54 10.26 -22.33
CA GLY A 296 -10.42 9.63 -21.63
C GLY A 296 -9.53 10.67 -20.95
N ILE A 297 -9.04 11.65 -21.69
CA ILE A 297 -8.21 12.74 -21.16
C ILE A 297 -8.90 14.06 -21.43
N TRP A 298 -9.14 14.83 -20.37
CA TRP A 298 -9.60 16.20 -20.49
C TRP A 298 -8.73 17.13 -19.67
N LEU A 299 -8.03 18.02 -20.37
CA LEU A 299 -7.35 19.17 -19.78
C LEU A 299 -8.22 20.38 -20.13
N GLU A 300 -8.95 20.91 -19.16
CA GLU A 300 -9.98 21.94 -19.34
C GLU A 300 -9.53 23.27 -18.71
N ASP A 301 -9.16 24.23 -19.57
CA ASP A 301 -8.82 25.61 -19.21
C ASP A 301 -7.73 25.68 -18.14
N VAL A 302 -6.63 24.98 -18.44
CA VAL A 302 -5.45 24.81 -17.58
C VAL A 302 -4.26 25.64 -18.07
N ASP A 303 -3.17 25.68 -17.30
CA ASP A 303 -1.89 26.26 -17.74
C ASP A 303 -0.72 25.30 -17.46
N ASN A 304 0.13 25.05 -18.46
CA ASN A 304 1.32 24.20 -18.34
C ASN A 304 1.04 22.78 -17.76
N CYS A 305 -0.05 22.13 -18.18
CA CYS A 305 -0.36 20.76 -17.80
C CYS A 305 -0.07 19.77 -18.93
N THR A 306 0.68 18.70 -18.68
CA THR A 306 1.07 17.74 -19.71
C THR A 306 0.72 16.31 -19.38
N VAL A 307 0.45 15.52 -20.42
CA VAL A 307 0.52 14.06 -20.40
C VAL A 307 1.63 13.64 -21.36
N ASP A 308 2.74 13.11 -20.85
CA ASP A 308 3.97 12.95 -21.63
C ASP A 308 3.97 11.68 -22.49
N TYR A 309 3.49 10.56 -21.92
CA TYR A 309 3.42 9.25 -22.56
C TYR A 309 2.19 8.48 -22.12
N GLY A 310 1.93 7.38 -22.81
CA GLY A 310 0.93 6.41 -22.41
C GLY A 310 0.02 6.00 -23.54
N ALA A 311 -0.98 5.21 -23.18
CA ALA A 311 -2.02 4.76 -24.11
C ALA A 311 -3.39 5.26 -23.64
N ASN A 312 -4.18 5.78 -24.58
CA ASN A 312 -5.54 6.26 -24.34
C ASN A 312 -6.42 5.91 -25.55
N ASN A 313 -7.40 5.03 -25.38
CA ASN A 313 -8.35 4.70 -26.45
C ASN A 313 -9.68 5.47 -26.37
N SER A 314 -9.83 6.41 -25.44
CA SER A 314 -11.12 7.03 -25.10
C SER A 314 -11.23 8.53 -25.40
N GLY A 315 -10.47 9.04 -26.37
CA GLY A 315 -10.55 10.45 -26.79
C GLY A 315 -9.80 11.42 -25.86
N THR A 316 -9.44 12.58 -26.42
CA THR A 316 -8.60 13.59 -25.74
C THR A 316 -9.08 14.99 -26.12
N SER A 317 -9.20 15.87 -25.12
CA SER A 317 -9.46 17.30 -25.29
C SER A 317 -8.50 18.08 -24.41
N VAL A 318 -7.87 19.11 -24.98
CA VAL A 318 -6.90 19.97 -24.30
C VAL A 318 -7.23 21.42 -24.63
N SER A 319 -7.54 22.21 -23.61
CA SER A 319 -7.61 23.68 -23.66
C SER A 319 -6.74 24.26 -22.56
N GLY A 320 -6.02 25.35 -22.87
CA GLY A 320 -5.07 25.94 -21.94
C GLY A 320 -3.72 26.28 -22.56
N SER A 321 -3.04 27.27 -21.98
CA SER A 321 -1.69 27.65 -22.41
C SER A 321 -0.69 26.57 -21.98
N GLY A 322 0.36 26.35 -22.78
CA GLY A 322 1.45 25.41 -22.47
C GLY A 322 1.05 23.93 -22.29
N SER A 323 -0.21 23.56 -22.54
CA SER A 323 -0.76 22.26 -22.15
C SER A 323 -0.82 21.28 -23.33
N SER A 324 -0.58 20.00 -23.07
CA SER A 324 -0.50 18.99 -24.13
C SER A 324 -0.80 17.57 -23.64
N SER A 325 -1.13 16.67 -24.57
CA SER A 325 -1.27 15.23 -24.28
C SER A 325 -0.68 14.42 -25.42
N ASN A 326 0.35 13.64 -25.12
CA ASN A 326 1.10 12.82 -26.06
C ASN A 326 0.89 11.33 -25.76
N THR A 327 -0.24 10.80 -26.21
CA THR A 327 -0.62 9.40 -26.00
C THR A 327 -0.86 8.68 -27.32
N THR A 328 -0.58 7.38 -27.36
CA THR A 328 -1.02 6.50 -28.45
C THR A 328 -2.44 6.00 -28.23
N SER A 329 -3.21 5.77 -29.28
CA SER A 329 -4.51 5.07 -29.18
C SER A 329 -4.38 3.55 -29.09
N ASN A 330 -3.16 3.02 -29.20
CA ASN A 330 -2.87 1.59 -29.09
C ASN A 330 -2.63 1.19 -27.63
N LEU A 331 -3.57 0.46 -27.02
CA LEU A 331 -3.43 -0.09 -25.68
C LEU A 331 -2.43 -1.26 -25.57
N GLY A 332 -1.91 -1.76 -26.70
CA GLY A 332 -1.13 -2.98 -26.75
C GLY A 332 -2.00 -4.23 -26.56
N SER A 333 -1.53 -5.38 -27.02
CA SER A 333 -2.32 -6.63 -27.00
C SER A 333 -2.44 -7.27 -25.61
N PHE A 334 -1.65 -6.82 -24.63
CA PHE A 334 -1.59 -7.42 -23.29
C PHE A 334 -2.25 -6.55 -22.22
N GLY A 335 -2.34 -5.24 -22.41
CA GLY A 335 -2.89 -4.31 -21.42
C GLY A 335 -2.18 -4.40 -20.07
N ILE A 336 -2.96 -4.35 -18.98
CA ILE A 336 -2.48 -4.53 -17.60
C ILE A 336 -2.54 -6.01 -17.22
N LYS A 337 -1.41 -6.57 -16.79
CA LYS A 337 -1.23 -7.99 -16.46
C LYS A 337 -0.25 -8.19 -15.32
N ARG A 338 -0.31 -9.34 -14.66
CA ARG A 338 0.82 -9.87 -13.90
C ARG A 338 1.69 -10.71 -14.84
N LEU A 339 2.99 -10.77 -14.58
CA LEU A 339 3.94 -11.55 -15.39
C LEU A 339 4.41 -12.76 -14.57
N GLN A 340 3.94 -13.95 -14.92
CA GLN A 340 4.27 -15.18 -14.23
C GLN A 340 5.41 -15.93 -14.91
N ASN A 341 6.45 -16.29 -14.16
CA ASN A 341 7.57 -17.06 -14.67
C ASN A 341 7.16 -18.50 -14.98
N ARG A 342 7.53 -19.02 -16.15
CA ARG A 342 7.18 -20.39 -16.56
C ARG A 342 7.83 -21.47 -15.71
N ALA A 343 9.06 -21.26 -15.27
CA ALA A 343 9.82 -22.27 -14.55
C ALA A 343 9.42 -22.36 -13.07
N THR A 344 9.19 -21.20 -12.44
CA THR A 344 9.02 -21.12 -10.99
C THR A 344 7.59 -20.83 -10.56
N GLY A 345 6.75 -20.32 -11.46
CA GLY A 345 5.38 -19.88 -11.15
C GLY A 345 5.32 -18.58 -10.34
N MET A 346 6.47 -17.94 -10.04
CA MET A 346 6.53 -16.66 -9.34
C MET A 346 6.14 -15.50 -10.26
N TYR A 347 5.67 -14.42 -9.66
CA TYR A 347 5.27 -13.19 -10.35
C TYR A 347 6.37 -12.14 -10.25
N LEU A 348 6.64 -11.42 -11.34
CA LEU A 348 7.49 -10.23 -11.30
C LEU A 348 6.86 -9.19 -10.39
N ASP A 349 7.65 -8.62 -9.47
CA ASP A 349 7.17 -7.70 -8.44
C ASP A 349 8.12 -6.50 -8.27
N GLY A 350 7.56 -5.30 -8.20
CA GLY A 350 8.30 -4.05 -7.95
C GLY A 350 8.55 -3.76 -6.46
N MET A 351 7.90 -4.48 -5.55
CA MET A 351 8.05 -4.40 -4.09
C MET A 351 7.80 -3.01 -3.48
N GLY A 352 7.02 -2.15 -4.16
CA GLY A 352 6.83 -0.76 -3.74
C GLY A 352 8.08 0.12 -3.84
N ARG A 353 9.14 -0.34 -4.51
CA ARG A 353 10.42 0.39 -4.60
C ARG A 353 10.31 1.53 -5.61
N THR A 354 10.73 2.73 -5.20
CA THR A 354 10.65 3.97 -6.00
C THR A 354 12.02 4.58 -6.32
N SER A 355 13.11 3.96 -5.87
CA SER A 355 14.47 4.44 -6.14
C SER A 355 14.99 3.94 -7.49
N ASN A 356 15.59 4.82 -8.27
CA ASN A 356 16.27 4.47 -9.52
C ASN A 356 17.38 3.44 -9.25
N GLY A 357 17.38 2.34 -10.02
CA GLY A 357 18.34 1.26 -9.88
C GLY A 357 18.01 0.24 -8.79
N ALA A 358 16.89 0.42 -8.07
CA ALA A 358 16.39 -0.61 -7.16
C ALA A 358 16.04 -1.87 -7.95
N ASP A 359 16.40 -3.04 -7.44
CA ASP A 359 16.17 -4.28 -8.16
C ASP A 359 14.67 -4.63 -8.18
N ALA A 360 14.19 -5.18 -9.30
CA ALA A 360 12.91 -5.86 -9.34
C ALA A 360 13.04 -7.22 -8.63
N ALA A 361 11.96 -7.67 -8.01
CA ALA A 361 11.90 -8.94 -7.30
C ALA A 361 10.88 -9.89 -7.94
N GLN A 362 10.69 -11.02 -7.28
CA GLN A 362 9.71 -12.02 -7.63
C GLN A 362 8.97 -12.44 -6.36
N TRP A 363 7.68 -12.72 -6.49
CA TRP A 363 6.84 -13.10 -5.36
C TRP A 363 5.87 -14.22 -5.73
N SER A 364 5.61 -15.13 -4.80
CA SER A 364 4.69 -16.23 -4.99
C SER A 364 3.24 -15.77 -4.79
N ASN A 365 2.36 -16.15 -5.72
CA ASN A 365 0.90 -16.06 -5.55
C ASN A 365 0.37 -14.73 -4.97
N THR A 366 0.72 -13.60 -5.57
CA THR A 366 0.33 -12.26 -5.09
C THR A 366 -0.65 -11.58 -6.03
N SER A 367 -1.62 -10.86 -5.46
CA SER A 367 -2.51 -9.93 -6.18
C SER A 367 -2.17 -8.46 -5.91
N SER A 368 -0.99 -8.21 -5.36
CA SER A 368 -0.51 -6.85 -5.08
C SER A 368 -0.47 -6.02 -6.36
N ILE A 369 -0.80 -4.73 -6.23
CA ILE A 369 -0.63 -3.77 -7.33
C ILE A 369 0.86 -3.64 -7.73
N HIS A 370 1.79 -3.95 -6.82
CA HIS A 370 3.23 -4.01 -7.07
C HIS A 370 3.67 -5.21 -7.92
N ALA A 371 2.82 -6.25 -8.04
CA ALA A 371 3.03 -7.38 -8.96
C ALA A 371 2.34 -7.20 -10.31
N THR A 372 1.66 -6.06 -10.50
CA THR A 372 0.86 -5.76 -11.67
C THR A 372 1.61 -4.78 -12.58
N TRP A 373 1.62 -5.05 -13.88
CA TRP A 373 2.43 -4.36 -14.87
C TRP A 373 1.60 -3.97 -16.08
N GLY A 374 1.79 -2.74 -16.55
CA GLY A 374 1.25 -2.25 -17.81
C GLY A 374 2.28 -2.35 -18.92
N LEU A 375 1.92 -3.00 -20.03
CA LEU A 375 2.77 -3.07 -21.22
C LEU A 375 2.39 -1.93 -22.17
N VAL A 376 3.07 -0.80 -22.04
CA VAL A 376 2.77 0.43 -22.77
C VAL A 376 3.58 0.47 -24.07
N PRO A 377 2.95 0.48 -25.27
CA PRO A 377 3.69 0.53 -26.52
C PRO A 377 4.51 1.81 -26.69
N VAL A 378 5.76 1.67 -27.13
CA VAL A 378 6.66 2.78 -27.52
C VAL A 378 7.40 2.41 -28.81
N GLY A 379 6.95 2.98 -29.93
CA GLY A 379 7.42 2.55 -31.25
C GLY A 379 7.11 1.07 -31.48
N SER A 380 8.15 0.26 -31.73
CA SER A 380 8.05 -1.20 -31.85
C SER A 380 8.34 -1.96 -30.54
N ASN A 381 8.61 -1.23 -29.45
CA ASN A 381 9.00 -1.77 -28.15
C ASN A 381 7.89 -1.50 -27.12
N TYR A 382 8.16 -1.88 -25.86
CA TYR A 382 7.28 -1.63 -24.72
C TYR A 382 8.05 -1.01 -23.56
N TYR A 383 7.42 -0.08 -22.86
CA TYR A 383 7.69 0.15 -21.45
C TYR A 383 6.90 -0.88 -20.63
N VAL A 384 7.53 -1.46 -19.61
CA VAL A 384 6.87 -2.37 -18.66
C VAL A 384 6.74 -1.62 -17.34
N VAL A 385 5.57 -1.05 -17.09
CA VAL A 385 5.32 -0.06 -16.04
C VAL A 385 4.64 -0.70 -14.85
N ASN A 386 5.28 -0.65 -13.69
CA ASN A 386 4.74 -1.14 -12.43
C ASN A 386 3.52 -0.32 -12.02
N GLN A 387 2.38 -0.95 -11.76
CA GLN A 387 1.14 -0.24 -11.46
C GLN A 387 1.10 0.30 -10.02
N GLY A 388 1.90 -0.25 -9.10
CA GLY A 388 1.97 0.19 -7.71
C GLY A 388 2.91 1.38 -7.46
N THR A 389 3.85 1.63 -8.37
CA THR A 389 4.86 2.70 -8.19
C THR A 389 5.04 3.61 -9.41
N GLY A 390 4.52 3.22 -10.58
CA GLY A 390 4.79 3.91 -11.85
C GLY A 390 6.20 3.68 -12.41
N MET A 391 7.08 2.99 -11.68
CA MET A 391 8.43 2.70 -12.13
C MET A 391 8.44 1.74 -13.32
N LYS A 392 9.34 1.97 -14.28
CA LYS A 392 9.58 1.10 -15.42
C LYS A 392 10.59 0.00 -15.05
N LEU A 393 10.35 -1.21 -15.55
CA LEU A 393 11.37 -2.25 -15.58
C LEU A 393 12.54 -1.81 -16.46
N ASP A 394 13.76 -1.98 -15.96
CA ASP A 394 14.96 -1.43 -16.57
C ASP A 394 16.09 -2.48 -16.58
N GLY A 395 16.81 -2.60 -17.70
CA GLY A 395 17.94 -3.52 -17.82
C GLY A 395 19.22 -3.03 -17.14
N TYR A 396 19.26 -1.76 -16.73
CA TYR A 396 20.32 -1.03 -16.04
C TYR A 396 21.69 -1.03 -16.73
N GLY A 397 21.71 -1.29 -18.04
CA GLY A 397 22.94 -1.50 -18.81
C GLY A 397 23.75 -2.73 -18.39
N ARG A 398 23.18 -3.60 -17.55
CA ARG A 398 23.82 -4.81 -17.02
C ARG A 398 23.87 -5.89 -18.10
N THR A 399 25.00 -6.60 -18.19
CA THR A 399 25.26 -7.61 -19.24
C THR A 399 25.74 -8.96 -18.71
N THR A 400 25.87 -9.14 -17.38
CA THR A 400 26.33 -10.39 -16.78
C THR A 400 25.14 -11.29 -16.46
N ASN A 401 25.24 -12.57 -16.81
CA ASN A 401 24.21 -13.54 -16.48
C ASN A 401 23.93 -13.60 -14.97
N GLY A 402 22.67 -13.42 -14.60
CA GLY A 402 22.24 -13.38 -13.20
C GLY A 402 22.21 -11.98 -12.59
N ASP A 403 22.66 -10.95 -13.33
CA ASP A 403 22.50 -9.55 -12.95
C ASP A 403 21.01 -9.23 -12.77
N ALA A 404 20.70 -8.40 -11.78
CA ALA A 404 19.33 -8.02 -11.50
C ALA A 404 18.74 -7.12 -12.59
N ALA A 405 17.47 -7.34 -12.93
CA ALA A 405 16.65 -6.31 -13.56
C ALA A 405 16.34 -5.22 -12.52
N ALA A 406 16.35 -3.97 -12.93
CA ALA A 406 16.15 -2.82 -12.06
C ALA A 406 14.81 -2.13 -12.32
N LEU A 407 14.53 -1.10 -11.53
CA LEU A 407 13.41 -0.19 -11.66
C LEU A 407 13.94 1.23 -11.89
N TYR A 408 13.23 2.00 -12.71
CA TYR A 408 13.60 3.38 -13.02
C TYR A 408 12.36 4.27 -13.21
N THR A 409 12.46 5.59 -12.95
CA THR A 409 11.36 6.55 -13.06
C THR A 409 10.61 6.49 -14.41
N ALA A 410 9.30 6.78 -14.39
CA ALA A 410 8.43 6.75 -15.57
C ALA A 410 8.86 7.76 -16.65
N GLY A 411 9.56 8.84 -16.25
CA GLY A 411 10.03 9.88 -17.17
C GLY A 411 11.18 9.41 -18.08
N SER A 412 11.82 8.28 -17.77
CA SER A 412 12.98 7.84 -18.56
C SER A 412 12.58 7.27 -19.91
N GLN A 413 13.29 7.69 -20.96
CA GLN A 413 13.11 7.26 -22.34
C GLN A 413 14.25 6.38 -22.85
N HIS A 414 15.28 6.14 -22.04
CA HIS A 414 16.48 5.45 -22.49
C HIS A 414 16.21 4.00 -22.92
N PRO A 415 17.04 3.43 -23.81
CA PRO A 415 16.84 2.06 -24.30
C PRO A 415 16.86 0.98 -23.19
N ASN A 416 17.44 1.26 -22.02
CA ASN A 416 17.41 0.35 -20.87
C ASN A 416 16.00 0.12 -20.31
N THR A 417 15.09 1.09 -20.43
CA THR A 417 13.67 0.94 -20.03
C THR A 417 12.80 0.29 -21.09
N GLN A 418 13.33 0.01 -22.27
CA GLN A 418 12.55 -0.50 -23.39
C GLN A 418 12.79 -1.99 -23.56
N TRP A 419 11.70 -2.73 -23.78
CA TRP A 419 11.71 -4.18 -23.91
C TRP A 419 10.99 -4.58 -25.20
N THR A 420 11.57 -5.53 -25.93
CA THR A 420 10.86 -6.25 -27.00
C THR A 420 10.16 -7.45 -26.40
N LEU A 421 8.98 -7.76 -26.93
CA LEU A 421 8.22 -8.94 -26.54
C LEU A 421 8.28 -9.98 -27.68
N GLN A 422 8.86 -11.14 -27.39
CA GLN A 422 9.07 -12.20 -28.38
C GLN A 422 8.32 -13.45 -27.97
N SER A 423 7.48 -14.00 -28.84
CA SER A 423 6.73 -15.22 -28.50
C SER A 423 7.68 -16.40 -28.28
N ALA A 424 7.51 -17.09 -27.16
CA ALA A 424 8.13 -18.38 -26.86
C ALA A 424 7.20 -19.56 -27.17
N GLY A 425 6.04 -19.30 -27.78
CA GLY A 425 4.97 -20.27 -28.00
C GLY A 425 4.09 -20.48 -26.76
N SER A 426 2.89 -21.05 -26.97
CA SER A 426 1.96 -21.43 -25.90
C SER A 426 1.59 -20.30 -24.91
N GLY A 427 1.54 -19.06 -25.37
CA GLY A 427 1.20 -17.90 -24.54
C GLY A 427 2.34 -17.35 -23.66
N TYR A 428 3.55 -17.91 -23.79
CA TYR A 428 4.74 -17.40 -23.12
C TYR A 428 5.52 -16.45 -24.01
N TYR A 429 6.23 -15.52 -23.38
CA TYR A 429 7.04 -14.52 -24.07
C TYR A 429 8.39 -14.35 -23.39
N TYR A 430 9.40 -14.03 -24.20
CA TYR A 430 10.63 -13.42 -23.72
C TYR A 430 10.47 -11.90 -23.72
N LEU A 431 10.87 -11.27 -22.63
CA LEU A 431 11.07 -9.82 -22.58
C LEU A 431 12.57 -9.58 -22.77
N GLN A 432 12.98 -9.08 -23.93
CA GLN A 432 14.38 -8.80 -24.24
C GLN A 432 14.65 -7.30 -24.21
N ASN A 433 15.58 -6.87 -23.37
CA ASN A 433 15.97 -5.49 -23.19
C ASN A 433 16.55 -4.94 -24.51
N VAL A 434 16.11 -3.76 -24.92
CA VAL A 434 16.51 -3.15 -26.19
C VAL A 434 17.97 -2.70 -26.17
N ASN A 435 18.49 -2.24 -25.03
CA ASN A 435 19.88 -1.79 -24.94
C ASN A 435 20.87 -2.94 -24.85
N THR A 436 20.64 -3.86 -23.89
CA THR A 436 21.63 -4.89 -23.54
C THR A 436 21.44 -6.18 -24.34
N GLY A 437 20.27 -6.38 -24.94
CA GLY A 437 19.89 -7.64 -25.56
C GLY A 437 19.70 -8.78 -24.56
N MET A 438 19.75 -8.53 -23.24
CA MET A 438 19.46 -9.56 -22.25
C MET A 438 17.96 -9.82 -22.10
N LYS A 439 17.59 -11.03 -21.71
CA LYS A 439 16.20 -11.41 -21.41
C LYS A 439 15.94 -11.35 -19.91
N LEU A 440 14.77 -10.86 -19.50
CA LEU A 440 14.28 -10.98 -18.13
C LEU A 440 14.18 -12.46 -17.76
N ASP A 441 14.75 -12.85 -16.62
CA ASP A 441 14.93 -14.25 -16.23
C ASP A 441 14.67 -14.44 -14.73
N GLY A 442 13.84 -15.42 -14.37
CA GLY A 442 13.54 -15.72 -12.97
C GLY A 442 14.68 -16.42 -12.22
N TYR A 443 15.72 -16.84 -12.93
CA TYR A 443 16.94 -17.49 -12.44
C TYR A 443 16.73 -18.78 -11.64
N GLY A 444 15.55 -19.40 -11.77
CA GLY A 444 15.15 -20.58 -10.99
C GLY A 444 14.93 -20.30 -9.50
N ARG A 445 14.83 -19.03 -9.11
CA ARG A 445 14.62 -18.59 -7.72
C ARG A 445 13.15 -18.78 -7.32
N THR A 446 12.91 -19.16 -6.06
CA THR A 446 11.56 -19.52 -5.56
C THR A 446 11.23 -18.89 -4.20
N THR A 447 12.09 -18.06 -3.63
CA THR A 447 11.84 -17.40 -2.34
C THR A 447 11.19 -16.05 -2.59
N ASP A 448 10.14 -15.72 -1.83
CA ASP A 448 9.49 -14.42 -1.89
C ASP A 448 10.50 -13.29 -1.65
N GLY A 449 10.53 -12.32 -2.56
CA GLY A 449 11.47 -11.21 -2.55
C GLY A 449 12.80 -11.49 -3.26
N ASP A 450 13.01 -12.70 -3.78
CA ASP A 450 14.16 -13.02 -4.61
C ASP A 450 14.22 -12.10 -5.84
N THR A 451 15.41 -11.61 -6.16
CA THR A 451 15.62 -10.71 -7.29
C THR A 451 15.23 -11.35 -8.62
N ALA A 452 14.50 -10.62 -9.47
CA ALA A 452 14.33 -10.96 -10.88
C ALA A 452 15.63 -10.63 -11.63
N ALA A 453 16.20 -11.62 -12.32
CA ALA A 453 17.48 -11.48 -12.98
C ALA A 453 17.33 -11.18 -14.47
N GLN A 454 18.47 -11.09 -15.14
CA GLN A 454 18.59 -11.03 -16.58
C GLN A 454 19.61 -12.09 -17.03
N TYR A 455 19.39 -12.65 -18.20
CA TYR A 455 20.27 -13.67 -18.79
C TYR A 455 20.49 -13.40 -20.28
N SER A 456 21.55 -13.99 -20.83
CA SER A 456 21.92 -13.90 -22.25
C SER A 456 20.71 -13.95 -23.18
N GLY A 457 20.62 -13.01 -24.13
CA GLY A 457 19.53 -12.94 -25.11
C GLY A 457 19.34 -14.19 -25.97
N SER A 458 20.38 -15.02 -26.11
CA SER A 458 20.31 -16.30 -26.81
C SER A 458 19.63 -17.42 -26.02
N THR A 459 19.33 -17.22 -24.73
CA THR A 459 18.71 -18.26 -23.90
C THR A 459 17.32 -18.63 -24.40
N THR A 460 17.02 -19.92 -24.32
CA THR A 460 15.69 -20.51 -24.52
C THR A 460 15.12 -21.14 -23.25
N SER A 461 15.81 -20.95 -22.11
CA SER A 461 15.41 -21.48 -20.80
C SER A 461 13.99 -21.04 -20.44
N THR A 462 13.25 -21.92 -19.77
CA THR A 462 11.94 -21.58 -19.20
C THR A 462 12.03 -20.51 -18.12
N ASN A 463 13.20 -20.30 -17.52
CA ASN A 463 13.41 -19.20 -16.58
C ASN A 463 13.27 -17.82 -17.26
N ALA A 464 13.56 -17.73 -18.56
CA ALA A 464 13.44 -16.47 -19.32
C ALA A 464 12.05 -16.28 -19.95
N GLN A 465 11.11 -17.19 -19.69
CA GLN A 465 9.80 -17.19 -20.30
C GLN A 465 8.74 -16.74 -19.29
N TRP A 466 7.97 -15.73 -19.66
CA TRP A 466 6.96 -15.12 -18.82
C TRP A 466 5.59 -15.20 -19.48
N GLN A 467 4.58 -15.54 -18.71
CA GLN A 467 3.19 -15.55 -19.12
C GLN A 467 2.49 -14.31 -18.58
N PRO A 468 1.91 -13.46 -19.44
CA PRO A 468 0.97 -12.45 -19.02
C PRO A 468 -0.31 -13.14 -18.51
N VAL A 469 -0.67 -12.90 -17.26
CA VAL A 469 -1.89 -13.43 -16.65
C VAL A 469 -2.69 -12.31 -15.99
N ASN A 470 -3.99 -12.52 -15.82
CA ASN A 470 -4.88 -11.56 -15.15
C ASN A 470 -4.60 -11.52 -13.66
#